data_AF-A0A0E3R1L3-F1
#
_entry.id   AF-A0A0E3R1L3-F1
#
_cell.length_a   1.000
_cell.length_b   1.000
_cell.length_c   1.000
_cell.angle_alpha   90.00
_cell.angle_beta   90.00
_cell.angle_gamma   90.00
#
_symmetry.space_group_name_H-M   'P 1'
#
loop_
_entity.id
_entity.type
_entity.pdbx_description
1 polymer ?
#
loop_
_entity_poly.entity_id
_entity_poly.type
_entity_poly.pdbx_seq_one_letter_code
_entity_poly.pdbx_strand_id
1 'polypeptide(L)'
;MSGANYKIKNINEVFSSLSESLRSLHASLSELSNFTHNNLKSEIEKLDMEFRNLKVQQDAKSKYIMELESRVEILENQNRLTLGSMKIPFEISGIAGSSVLFLTGFLVWSGRWDVIKSPYFSAGLAVLMAGAVFMKFYMANRRKKVLTDK
;
A
#
# COMPACT_ATOMS: atom_id res chain seq x y z
N MET A 1 -41.74 -6.05 84.89
CA MET A 1 -41.94 -5.32 83.62
C MET A 1 -40.62 -5.08 82.87
N SER A 2 -39.80 -6.11 82.65
CA SER A 2 -38.40 -5.94 82.13
C SER A 2 -38.17 -6.57 80.74
N GLY A 3 -38.86 -7.66 80.39
CA GLY A 3 -38.64 -8.39 79.12
C GLY A 3 -39.16 -7.70 77.85
N ALA A 4 -40.19 -6.84 77.95
CA ALA A 4 -40.75 -6.15 76.79
C ALA A 4 -39.80 -5.05 76.26
N ASN A 5 -39.15 -4.32 77.17
CA ASN A 5 -38.25 -3.22 76.80
C ASN A 5 -36.97 -3.72 76.11
N TYR A 6 -36.48 -4.90 76.51
CA TYR A 6 -35.32 -5.55 75.89
C TYR A 6 -35.61 -6.04 74.47
N LYS A 7 -36.81 -6.59 74.22
CA LYS A 7 -37.24 -6.98 72.86
C LYS A 7 -37.37 -5.78 71.93
N ILE A 8 -37.94 -4.67 72.43
CA ILE A 8 -38.11 -3.44 71.64
C ILE A 8 -36.74 -2.86 71.27
N LYS A 9 -35.76 -2.89 72.19
CA LYS A 9 -34.38 -2.44 71.91
C LYS A 9 -33.70 -3.27 70.81
N ASN A 10 -33.77 -4.60 70.88
CA ASN A 10 -33.19 -5.46 69.84
C ASN A 10 -33.85 -5.26 68.47
N ILE A 11 -35.16 -5.07 68.43
CA ILE A 11 -35.87 -4.82 67.17
C ILE A 11 -35.40 -3.49 66.55
N ASN A 12 -35.23 -2.45 67.36
CA ASN A 12 -34.77 -1.15 66.88
C ASN A 12 -33.31 -1.18 66.38
N GLU A 13 -32.47 -2.01 67.01
CA GLU A 13 -31.08 -2.21 66.62
C GLU A 13 -30.98 -2.96 65.28
N VAL A 14 -31.81 -3.99 65.08
CA VAL A 14 -31.93 -4.72 63.80
C VAL A 14 -32.53 -3.84 62.69
N PHE A 15 -33.52 -3.00 63.03
CA PHE A 15 -34.11 -2.09 62.05
C PHE A 15 -33.13 -0.99 61.61
N SER A 16 -32.35 -0.48 62.57
CA SER A 16 -31.27 0.49 62.27
C SER A 16 -30.20 -0.12 61.36
N SER A 17 -29.72 -1.33 61.68
CA SER A 17 -28.71 -2.01 60.85
C SER A 17 -29.23 -2.37 59.45
N LEU A 18 -30.50 -2.74 59.33
CA LEU A 18 -31.15 -2.98 58.04
C LEU A 18 -31.31 -1.69 57.22
N SER A 19 -31.71 -0.59 57.85
CA SER A 19 -31.84 0.72 57.21
C SER A 19 -30.50 1.23 56.70
N GLU A 20 -29.44 1.02 57.48
CA GLU A 20 -28.07 1.35 57.10
C GLU A 20 -27.56 0.49 55.94
N SER A 21 -27.87 -0.81 55.96
CA SER A 21 -27.58 -1.73 54.86
C SER A 21 -28.30 -1.36 53.57
N LEU A 22 -29.57 -0.94 53.66
CA LEU A 22 -30.34 -0.46 52.50
C LEU A 22 -29.78 0.85 51.94
N ARG A 23 -29.35 1.78 52.80
CA ARG A 23 -28.67 3.00 52.37
C ARG A 23 -27.36 2.72 51.66
N SER A 24 -26.55 1.82 52.22
CA SER A 24 -25.30 1.36 51.62
C SER A 24 -25.54 0.73 50.25
N LEU A 25 -26.50 -0.19 50.15
CA LEU A 25 -26.87 -0.84 48.89
C LEU A 25 -27.35 0.18 47.84
N HIS A 26 -28.17 1.15 48.25
CA HIS A 26 -28.66 2.20 47.37
C HIS A 26 -27.52 3.10 46.86
N ALA A 27 -26.56 3.43 47.73
CA ALA A 27 -25.37 4.18 47.33
C ALA A 27 -24.54 3.40 46.30
N SER A 28 -24.26 2.12 46.54
CA SER A 28 -23.54 1.27 45.58
C SER A 28 -24.29 1.09 44.26
N LEU A 29 -25.63 0.98 44.29
CA LEU A 29 -26.44 0.91 43.06
C LEU A 29 -26.38 2.22 42.26
N SER A 30 -26.42 3.36 42.96
CA SER A 30 -26.26 4.68 42.35
C SER A 30 -24.88 4.86 41.73
N GLU A 31 -23.82 4.42 42.41
CA GLU A 31 -22.45 4.46 41.87
C GLU A 31 -22.29 3.54 40.66
N LEU A 32 -22.84 2.32 40.71
CA LEU A 32 -22.81 1.41 39.58
C LEU A 32 -23.57 1.96 38.37
N SER A 33 -24.78 2.50 38.61
CA SER A 33 -25.56 3.17 37.57
C SER A 33 -24.78 4.33 36.95
N ASN A 34 -24.14 5.16 37.79
CA ASN A 34 -23.32 6.28 37.34
C ASN A 34 -22.11 5.80 36.50
N PHE A 35 -21.44 4.74 36.93
CA PHE A 35 -20.34 4.13 36.20
C PHE A 35 -20.78 3.60 34.82
N THR A 36 -21.90 2.86 34.77
CA THR A 36 -22.44 2.33 33.52
C THR A 36 -22.86 3.46 32.57
N HIS A 37 -23.57 4.47 33.06
CA HIS A 37 -24.15 5.50 32.20
C HIS A 37 -23.14 6.56 31.74
N ASN A 38 -22.22 6.98 32.61
CA ASN A 38 -21.33 8.10 32.32
C ASN A 38 -19.93 7.65 31.89
N ASN A 39 -19.37 6.60 32.49
CA ASN A 39 -18.04 6.12 32.11
C ASN A 39 -18.15 5.12 30.95
N LEU A 40 -18.85 4.01 31.16
CA LEU A 40 -18.80 2.88 30.23
C LEU A 40 -19.39 3.26 28.85
N LYS A 41 -20.53 3.95 28.84
CA LYS A 41 -21.15 4.42 27.59
C LYS A 41 -20.24 5.39 26.83
N SER A 42 -19.61 6.33 27.54
CA SER A 42 -18.69 7.32 26.95
C SER A 42 -17.44 6.65 26.37
N GLU A 43 -16.91 5.65 27.06
CA GLU A 43 -15.73 4.89 26.62
C GLU A 43 -16.03 4.02 25.39
N ILE A 44 -17.23 3.41 25.33
CA ILE A 44 -17.71 2.69 24.13
C ILE A 44 -17.87 3.64 22.95
N GLU A 45 -18.42 4.84 23.16
CA GLU A 45 -18.61 5.83 22.09
C GLU A 45 -17.27 6.36 21.56
N LYS A 46 -16.29 6.60 22.45
CA LYS A 46 -14.92 6.93 22.05
C LYS A 46 -14.28 5.82 21.22
N LEU A 47 -14.42 4.57 21.65
CA LEU A 47 -13.86 3.43 20.94
C LEU A 47 -14.51 3.24 19.56
N ASP A 48 -15.83 3.47 19.43
CA ASP A 48 -16.52 3.43 18.13
C ASP A 48 -15.99 4.53 17.18
N MET A 49 -15.76 5.74 17.71
CA MET A 49 -15.17 6.83 16.92
C MET A 49 -13.74 6.53 16.47
N GLU A 50 -12.90 6.00 17.37
CA GLU A 50 -11.54 5.59 17.02
C GLU A 50 -11.54 4.47 15.98
N PHE A 51 -12.41 3.48 16.12
CA PHE A 51 -12.55 2.39 15.16
C PHE A 51 -12.98 2.89 13.77
N ARG A 52 -13.95 3.82 13.71
CA ARG A 52 -14.36 4.46 12.45
C ARG A 52 -13.20 5.22 11.81
N ASN A 53 -12.42 5.95 12.59
CA ASN A 53 -11.28 6.71 12.09
C ASN A 53 -10.19 5.76 11.55
N LEU A 54 -9.87 4.70 12.29
CA LEU A 54 -8.92 3.67 11.84
C LEU A 54 -9.39 3.00 10.55
N LYS A 55 -10.68 2.69 10.43
CA LYS A 55 -11.25 2.11 9.20
C LYS A 55 -11.11 3.05 8.01
N VAL A 56 -11.41 4.34 8.18
CA VAL A 56 -11.23 5.35 7.12
C VAL A 56 -9.75 5.46 6.72
N GLN A 57 -8.83 5.44 7.68
CA GLN A 57 -7.39 5.45 7.38
C GLN A 57 -6.94 4.17 6.66
N GLN A 58 -7.49 3.00 7.04
CA GLN A 58 -7.20 1.73 6.39
C GLN A 58 -7.69 1.73 4.94
N ASP A 59 -8.91 2.19 4.68
CA ASP A 59 -9.48 2.29 3.34
C ASP A 59 -8.67 3.25 2.46
N ALA A 60 -8.27 4.41 3.02
CA ALA A 60 -7.40 5.35 2.32
C ALA A 60 -6.06 4.70 1.96
N LYS A 61 -5.39 4.04 2.92
CA LYS A 61 -4.12 3.34 2.69
C LYS A 61 -4.26 2.22 1.65
N SER A 62 -5.34 1.45 1.71
CA SER A 62 -5.62 0.38 0.73
C SER A 62 -5.76 0.96 -0.68
N LYS A 63 -6.47 2.09 -0.84
CA LYS A 63 -6.60 2.78 -2.12
C LYS A 63 -5.24 3.28 -2.64
N TYR A 64 -4.40 3.84 -1.77
CA TYR A 64 -3.03 4.25 -2.13
C TYR A 64 -2.17 3.05 -2.56
N ILE A 65 -2.27 1.92 -1.87
CA ILE A 65 -1.53 0.70 -2.23
C ILE A 65 -1.98 0.19 -3.61
N MET A 66 -3.28 0.15 -3.87
CA MET A 66 -3.82 -0.28 -5.16
C MET A 66 -3.39 0.64 -6.30
N GLU A 67 -3.33 1.95 -6.05
CA GLU A 67 -2.79 2.90 -7.03
C GLU A 67 -1.31 2.64 -7.29
N LEU A 68 -0.51 2.43 -6.24
CA LEU A 68 0.92 2.09 -6.37
C LEU A 68 1.13 0.79 -7.16
N GLU A 69 0.36 -0.25 -6.85
CA GLU A 69 0.40 -1.53 -7.55
C GLU A 69 0.10 -1.35 -9.05
N SER A 70 -0.95 -0.59 -9.38
CA SER A 70 -1.27 -0.28 -10.78
C SER A 70 -0.15 0.50 -11.50
N ARG A 71 0.49 1.45 -10.81
CA ARG A 71 1.63 2.21 -11.35
C ARG A 71 2.84 1.30 -11.57
N VAL A 72 3.10 0.38 -10.65
CA VAL A 72 4.19 -0.61 -10.75
C VAL A 72 3.93 -1.60 -11.89
N GLU A 73 2.70 -2.09 -12.04
CA GLU A 73 2.32 -3.00 -13.12
C GLU A 73 2.56 -2.36 -14.50
N ILE A 74 2.16 -1.09 -14.65
CA ILE A 74 2.42 -0.32 -15.88
C ILE A 74 3.92 -0.20 -16.15
N LEU A 75 4.72 0.08 -15.12
CA LEU A 75 6.18 0.20 -15.23
C LEU A 75 6.85 -1.14 -15.56
N GLU A 76 6.40 -2.24 -14.96
CA GLU A 76 6.95 -3.58 -15.20
C GLU A 76 6.64 -4.03 -16.64
N ASN A 77 5.43 -3.75 -17.12
CA ASN A 77 5.01 -4.13 -18.47
C ASN A 77 5.62 -3.23 -19.55
N GLN A 78 5.97 -1.98 -19.23
CA GLN A 78 6.49 -1.00 -20.19
C GLN A 78 7.86 -1.35 -20.81
N ASN A 79 8.57 -2.39 -20.35
CA ASN A 79 9.90 -2.75 -20.85
C ASN A 79 10.06 -4.24 -21.20
N ARG A 80 8.95 -4.98 -21.21
CA ARG A 80 8.93 -6.43 -21.44
C ARG A 80 7.98 -6.73 -22.59
N LEU A 81 8.48 -7.30 -23.67
CA LEU A 81 7.61 -7.88 -24.69
C LEU A 81 7.11 -9.22 -24.15
N THR A 82 5.80 -9.36 -24.03
CA THR A 82 5.14 -10.62 -23.71
C THR A 82 5.04 -11.45 -24.99
N LEU A 83 5.95 -12.43 -25.14
CA LEU A 83 5.80 -13.51 -26.13
C LEU A 83 5.36 -14.76 -25.35
N GLY A 84 4.05 -15.00 -25.28
CA GLY A 84 3.47 -16.08 -24.47
C GLY A 84 3.72 -15.87 -22.97
N SER A 85 4.15 -16.91 -22.24
CA SER A 85 4.47 -16.84 -20.80
C SER A 85 5.84 -16.24 -20.48
N MET A 86 6.63 -15.84 -21.48
CA MET A 86 8.01 -15.38 -21.26
C MET A 86 8.10 -13.85 -21.40
N LYS A 87 8.47 -13.18 -20.30
CA LYS A 87 8.70 -11.73 -20.24
C LYS A 87 10.14 -11.41 -20.64
N ILE A 88 10.37 -11.04 -21.91
CA ILE A 88 11.72 -10.76 -22.41
C ILE A 88 12.02 -9.26 -22.35
N PRO A 89 13.11 -8.81 -21.68
CA PRO A 89 13.53 -7.41 -21.70
C PRO A 89 13.92 -7.01 -23.12
N PHE A 90 13.31 -5.95 -23.65
CA PHE A 90 13.59 -5.52 -25.02
C PHE A 90 14.83 -4.63 -25.07
N GLU A 91 16.00 -5.23 -25.33
CA GLU A 91 17.26 -4.52 -25.52
C GLU A 91 17.48 -4.17 -27.01
N ILE A 92 16.96 -3.01 -27.42
CA ILE A 92 17.11 -2.49 -28.80
C ILE A 92 18.58 -2.42 -29.23
N SER A 93 19.48 -2.09 -28.30
CA SER A 93 20.92 -2.04 -28.57
C SER A 93 21.52 -3.41 -28.86
N GLY A 94 21.03 -4.48 -28.21
CA GLY A 94 21.49 -5.84 -28.45
C GLY A 94 21.08 -6.34 -29.83
N ILE A 95 19.84 -6.06 -30.25
CA ILE A 95 19.31 -6.42 -31.58
C ILE A 95 20.01 -5.62 -32.68
N ALA A 96 20.22 -4.31 -32.49
CA ALA A 96 20.93 -3.49 -33.46
C ALA A 96 22.39 -3.92 -33.62
N GLY A 97 23.09 -4.18 -32.51
CA GLY A 97 24.47 -4.66 -32.52
C GLY A 97 24.62 -6.03 -33.17
N SER A 98 23.74 -6.99 -32.86
CA SER A 98 23.77 -8.32 -33.46
C SER A 98 23.45 -8.28 -34.95
N SER A 99 22.51 -7.44 -35.38
CA SER A 99 22.18 -7.23 -36.81
C SER A 99 23.38 -6.68 -37.59
N VAL A 100 24.07 -5.69 -37.03
CA VAL A 100 25.31 -5.13 -37.61
C VAL A 100 26.39 -6.20 -37.73
N LEU A 101 26.62 -6.99 -36.67
CA LEU A 101 27.62 -8.05 -36.67
C LEU A 101 27.28 -9.15 -37.68
N PHE A 102 26.00 -9.51 -37.79
CA PHE A 102 25.52 -10.49 -38.76
C PHE A 102 25.71 -10.01 -40.20
N LEU A 103 25.35 -8.76 -40.50
CA LEU A 103 25.57 -8.14 -41.82
C LEU A 103 27.07 -8.06 -42.17
N THR A 104 27.90 -7.70 -41.20
CA THR A 104 29.35 -7.64 -41.37
C THR A 104 29.92 -9.03 -41.65
N GLY A 105 29.52 -10.04 -40.88
CA GLY A 105 29.92 -11.44 -41.10
C GLY A 105 29.47 -11.98 -42.46
N PHE A 106 28.25 -11.65 -42.89
CA PHE A 106 27.72 -12.03 -44.20
C PHE A 106 28.53 -11.41 -45.37
N LEU A 107 28.89 -10.14 -45.25
CA LEU A 107 29.70 -9.44 -46.26
C LEU A 107 31.12 -10.00 -46.34
N VAL A 108 31.72 -10.36 -45.20
CA VAL A 108 33.02 -11.04 -45.14
C VAL A 108 32.94 -12.41 -45.81
N TRP A 109 31.92 -13.21 -45.49
CA TRP A 109 31.72 -14.52 -46.09
C TRP A 109 31.48 -14.44 -47.60
N SER A 110 30.73 -13.44 -48.06
CA SER A 110 30.47 -13.21 -49.50
C SER A 110 31.67 -12.62 -50.26
N GLY A 111 32.83 -12.47 -49.62
CA GLY A 111 34.06 -11.95 -50.24
C GLY A 111 34.03 -10.46 -50.59
N ARG A 112 33.01 -9.72 -50.15
CA ARG A 112 32.79 -8.30 -50.51
C ARG A 112 33.55 -7.35 -49.58
N TRP A 113 34.85 -7.58 -49.43
CA TRP A 113 35.76 -6.74 -48.61
C TRP A 113 35.82 -5.28 -49.08
N ASP A 114 35.57 -5.05 -50.37
CA ASP A 114 35.54 -3.72 -50.99
C ASP A 114 34.42 -2.84 -50.40
N VAL A 115 33.29 -3.44 -50.06
CA VAL A 115 32.16 -2.73 -49.43
C VAL A 115 32.49 -2.36 -48.00
N ILE A 116 33.19 -3.21 -47.25
CA ILE A 116 33.56 -2.96 -45.85
C ILE A 116 34.59 -1.82 -45.73
N LYS A 117 35.54 -1.76 -46.66
CA LYS A 117 36.53 -0.67 -46.73
C LYS A 117 35.97 0.63 -47.29
N SER A 118 34.75 0.61 -47.83
CA SER A 118 34.12 1.77 -48.43
C SER A 118 33.76 2.84 -47.37
N PRO A 119 33.96 4.13 -47.66
CA PRO A 119 33.49 5.22 -46.81
C PRO A 119 31.98 5.16 -46.53
N TYR A 120 31.20 4.65 -47.49
CA TYR A 120 29.74 4.53 -47.39
C TYR A 120 29.30 3.53 -46.32
N PHE A 121 30.06 2.44 -46.11
CA PHE A 121 29.75 1.44 -45.10
C PHE A 121 29.99 2.00 -43.70
N SER A 122 31.11 2.67 -43.49
CA SER A 122 31.42 3.35 -42.22
C SER A 122 30.41 4.46 -41.89
N ALA A 123 30.05 5.29 -42.88
CA ALA A 123 29.05 6.33 -42.72
C ALA A 123 27.66 5.75 -42.39
N GLY A 124 27.25 4.68 -43.09
CA GLY A 124 25.99 3.98 -42.81
C GLY A 124 25.94 3.38 -41.41
N LEU A 125 27.05 2.78 -40.97
CA LEU A 125 27.18 2.23 -39.61
C LEU A 125 27.08 3.33 -38.54
N ALA A 126 27.74 4.46 -38.76
CA ALA A 126 27.70 5.61 -37.87
C ALA A 126 26.27 6.17 -37.76
N VAL A 127 25.55 6.29 -38.88
CA VAL A 127 24.15 6.73 -38.90
C VAL A 127 23.24 5.74 -38.17
N LEU A 128 23.43 4.43 -38.37
CA LEU A 128 22.68 3.39 -37.66
C LEU A 128 22.90 3.44 -36.15
N MET A 129 24.15 3.56 -35.72
CA MET A 129 24.51 3.66 -34.29
C MET A 129 23.97 4.95 -33.67
N ALA A 130 24.12 6.09 -34.36
CA ALA A 130 23.55 7.35 -33.91
C ALA A 130 22.01 7.25 -33.79
N GLY A 131 21.35 6.66 -34.79
CA GLY A 131 19.91 6.41 -34.80
C GLY A 131 19.46 5.55 -33.61
N ALA A 132 20.18 4.47 -33.29
CA ALA A 132 19.88 3.62 -32.14
C ALA A 132 20.01 4.37 -30.80
N VAL A 133 21.04 5.22 -30.66
CA VAL A 133 21.23 6.07 -29.47
C VAL A 133 20.12 7.10 -29.36
N PHE A 134 19.78 7.78 -30.45
CA PHE A 134 18.67 8.74 -30.49
C PHE A 134 17.34 8.08 -30.17
N MET A 135 17.06 6.89 -30.70
CA MET A 135 15.86 6.11 -30.41
C MET A 135 15.79 5.73 -28.92
N LYS A 136 16.90 5.26 -28.34
CA LYS A 136 17.00 4.94 -26.91
C LYS A 136 16.76 6.18 -26.04
N PHE A 137 17.35 7.31 -26.43
CA PHE A 137 17.17 8.58 -25.73
C PHE A 137 15.73 9.11 -25.84
N TYR A 138 15.13 9.01 -27.03
CA TYR A 138 13.74 9.38 -27.28
C TYR A 138 12.78 8.52 -26.45
N MET A 139 12.96 7.19 -26.41
CA MET A 139 12.15 6.30 -25.57
C MET A 139 12.34 6.61 -24.08
N ALA A 140 13.56 6.85 -23.62
CA ALA A 140 13.83 7.22 -22.22
C ALA A 140 13.17 8.57 -21.85
N ASN A 141 13.18 9.56 -22.75
CA ASN A 141 12.60 10.87 -22.51
C ASN A 141 11.07 10.88 -22.61
N ARG A 142 10.49 10.08 -23.52
CA ARG A 142 9.02 9.89 -23.60
C ARG A 142 8.49 9.19 -22.35
N ARG A 143 9.25 8.25 -21.78
CA ARG A 143 8.94 7.59 -20.50
C ARG A 143 8.87 8.58 -19.33
N LYS A 144 9.77 9.59 -19.28
CA LYS A 144 9.73 10.64 -18.25
C LYS A 144 8.47 11.51 -18.36
N LYS A 145 8.10 11.94 -19.57
CA LYS A 145 6.90 12.77 -19.77
C LYS A 145 5.59 12.06 -19.38
N VAL A 146 5.46 10.77 -19.65
CA VAL A 146 4.28 9.97 -19.26
C VAL A 146 4.14 9.82 -17.73
N LEU A 147 5.25 9.89 -16.99
CA LEU A 147 5.25 9.81 -15.52
C LEU A 147 5.05 11.16 -14.81
N THR A 148 5.26 12.28 -15.51
CA THR A 148 5.11 13.64 -14.93
C THR A 148 3.76 14.28 -15.25
N ASP A 149 3.02 13.74 -16.23
CA ASP A 149 1.75 14.30 -16.73
C ASP A 149 0.50 13.56 -16.19
N LYS A 150 0.63 12.84 -15.06
CA LYS A 150 -0.45 12.04 -14.44
C LYS A 150 -0.36 12.07 -12.92
#